data_AF-A0A2Z3V3M9-F1
#
_entry.id   AF-A0A2Z3V3M9-F1
#
_cell.length_a   1.000
_cell.length_b   1.000
_cell.length_c   1.000
_cell.angle_alpha   90.00
_cell.angle_beta   90.00
_cell.angle_gamma   90.00
#
_symmetry.space_group_name_H-M   'P 1'
#
loop_
_entity.id
_entity.type
_entity.pdbx_description
1 polymer ?
#
loop_
_entity_poly.entity_id
_entity_poly.type
_entity_poly.pdbx_seq_one_letter_code
_entity_poly.pdbx_strand_id
1 'polypeptide(L)' 'MSERSIPDTEPDPYADFSAALRDEFSEVHPATTVARCIEAAHYGALEVTGHAHPGLVERIARKHLEVLALVASERG' A
#
# COMPACT_ATOMS: atom_id res chain seq x y z
N MET A 1 32.19 -24.48 3.69
CA MET A 1 31.56 -23.27 4.25
C MET A 1 30.59 -22.76 3.20
N SER A 2 29.28 -22.96 3.39
CA SER A 2 28.26 -22.51 2.44
C SER A 2 27.72 -21.17 2.91
N GLU A 3 28.31 -20.09 2.41
CA GLU A 3 27.72 -18.76 2.48
C GLU A 3 26.48 -18.75 1.56
N ARG A 4 25.32 -19.05 2.14
CA ARG A 4 24.04 -18.65 1.55
C ARG A 4 23.99 -17.13 1.65
N SER A 5 24.46 -16.45 0.61
CA SER A 5 24.15 -15.05 0.37
C SER A 5 22.63 -14.91 0.40
N ILE A 6 22.12 -14.35 1.48
CA ILE A 6 20.74 -13.90 1.59
C ILE A 6 20.63 -12.78 0.55
N PRO A 7 19.70 -12.82 -0.41
CA PRO A 7 19.51 -11.66 -1.28
C PRO A 7 19.16 -10.50 -0.35
N ASP A 8 19.94 -9.43 -0.45
CA ASP A 8 19.58 -8.12 0.08
C ASP A 8 18.26 -7.76 -0.61
N THR A 9 17.15 -8.12 0.04
CA THR A 9 15.82 -7.71 -0.40
C THR A 9 15.86 -6.21 -0.32
N GLU A 10 16.01 -5.55 -1.47
CA GLU A 10 15.93 -4.10 -1.58
C GLU A 10 14.76 -3.65 -0.70
N PRO A 11 14.98 -2.70 0.22
CA PRO A 11 13.95 -2.32 1.17
C PRO A 11 12.73 -1.88 0.36
N ASP A 12 11.61 -2.59 0.53
CA ASP A 12 10.36 -2.22 -0.12
C ASP A 12 10.09 -0.76 0.25
N PRO A 13 10.10 0.18 -0.71
CA PRO A 13 10.01 1.62 -0.44
C PRO A 13 8.68 2.00 0.21
N TYR A 14 7.75 1.05 0.28
CA TYR A 14 6.42 1.20 0.84
C TYR A 14 6.25 0.44 2.16
N ALA A 15 7.26 -0.29 2.64
CA ALA A 15 7.18 -1.13 3.83
C ALA A 15 6.63 -0.37 5.05
N ASP A 16 7.21 0.81 5.35
CA ASP A 16 6.88 1.62 6.52
C ASP A 16 5.40 2.01 6.57
N PHE A 17 4.88 2.62 5.50
CA PHE A 17 3.47 3.03 5.47
C PHE A 17 2.53 1.85 5.17
N SER A 18 2.99 0.79 4.50
CA SER A 18 2.16 -0.39 4.24
C SER A 18 1.75 -1.06 5.55
N ALA A 19 2.67 -1.14 6.52
CA ALA A 19 2.38 -1.66 7.85
C ALA A 19 1.42 -0.75 8.60
N ALA A 20 1.66 0.57 8.57
CA ALA A 20 0.79 1.56 9.22
C ALA A 20 -0.64 1.53 8.66
N LEU A 21 -0.81 1.52 7.33
CA LEU A 21 -2.13 1.45 6.70
C LEU A 21 -2.84 0.11 6.98
N ARG A 22 -2.09 -1.00 7.05
CA ARG A 22 -2.68 -2.30 7.41
C ARG A 22 -3.22 -2.31 8.83
N ASP A 23 -2.50 -1.69 9.76
CA ASP A 23 -2.94 -1.56 11.16
C ASP A 23 -4.16 -0.62 11.26
N GLU A 24 -4.05 0.58 10.66
CA GLU A 24 -5.08 1.63 10.67
C GLU A 24 -6.43 1.15 10.09
N PHE A 25 -6.40 0.38 9.00
CA PHE A 25 -7.60 -0.10 8.33
C PHE A 25 -7.96 -1.55 8.66
N SER A 26 -7.28 -2.20 9.61
CA SER A 26 -7.46 -3.64 9.91
C SER A 26 -8.89 -4.04 10.29
N GLU A 27 -9.63 -3.14 10.94
CA GLU A 27 -11.01 -3.39 11.36
C GLU A 27 -12.02 -3.29 10.20
N VAL A 28 -11.64 -2.64 9.10
CA VAL A 28 -12.53 -2.39 7.95
C VAL A 28 -12.14 -3.20 6.73
N HIS A 29 -10.84 -3.29 6.44
CA HIS A 29 -10.29 -3.90 5.24
C HIS A 29 -9.26 -4.97 5.59
N PRO A 30 -9.28 -6.14 4.92
CA PRO A 30 -8.21 -7.11 5.07
C PRO A 30 -6.89 -6.55 4.51
N ALA A 31 -5.76 -7.06 5.01
CA ALA A 31 -4.42 -6.65 4.58
C ALA A 31 -4.20 -6.81 3.05
N THR A 32 -4.92 -7.73 2.41
CA THR A 32 -4.91 -7.92 0.95
C THR A 32 -5.52 -6.73 0.20
N THR A 33 -6.60 -6.15 0.71
CA THR A 33 -7.20 -4.93 0.13
C THR A 33 -6.25 -3.74 0.27
N VAL A 34 -5.61 -3.60 1.42
CA VAL A 34 -4.60 -2.55 1.65
C VAL A 34 -3.43 -2.69 0.67
N ALA A 35 -2.87 -3.90 0.51
CA ALA A 35 -1.81 -4.15 -0.46
C ALA A 35 -2.22 -3.79 -1.90
N ARG A 36 -3.43 -4.20 -2.32
CA ARG A 36 -3.94 -3.88 -3.67
C ARG A 36 -4.16 -2.39 -3.88
N CYS A 37 -4.56 -1.64 -2.85
CA CYS A 37 -4.70 -0.19 -2.93
C CYS A 37 -3.33 0.50 -3.08
N ILE A 38 -2.30 0.00 -2.41
CA ILE A 38 -0.93 0.49 -2.53
C ILE A 38 -0.38 0.20 -3.93
N GLU A 39 -0.57 -1.02 -4.45
CA GLU A 39 -0.19 -1.36 -5.84
C GLU A 39 -0.93 -0.50 -6.86
N ALA A 40 -2.25 -0.33 -6.71
CA ALA A 40 -3.03 0.53 -7.60
C ALA A 40 -2.55 1.99 -7.56
N ALA A 41 -2.23 2.51 -6.38
CA ALA A 41 -1.66 3.84 -6.21
C ALA A 41 -0.26 3.97 -6.84
N HIS A 42 0.58 2.94 -6.71
CA HIS A 42 1.89 2.87 -7.35
C HIS A 42 1.79 2.94 -8.87
N TYR A 43 1.02 2.03 -9.48
CA TYR A 43 0.86 1.98 -10.93
C TYR A 43 0.16 3.22 -11.48
N GLY A 44 -0.86 3.73 -10.77
CA GLY A 44 -1.53 4.97 -11.16
C GLY A 44 -0.61 6.20 -11.09
N ALA A 45 0.24 6.30 -10.06
CA ALA A 45 1.25 7.35 -9.99
C ALA A 45 2.28 7.22 -11.12
N LEU A 46 2.81 6.02 -11.33
CA LEU A 46 3.79 5.75 -12.39
C LEU A 46 3.24 6.10 -13.78
N GLU A 47 2.00 5.72 -14.07
CA GLU A 47 1.35 5.98 -15.36
C GLU A 47 1.16 7.48 -15.62
N VAL A 48 0.76 8.26 -14.60
CA VAL A 48 0.40 9.67 -14.77
C VAL A 48 1.59 10.61 -14.66
N THR A 49 2.50 10.36 -13.72
CA THR A 49 3.62 11.28 -13.41
C THR A 49 4.97 10.78 -13.95
N GLY A 50 5.03 9.52 -14.42
CA GLY A 50 6.27 8.84 -14.78
C GLY A 50 7.10 8.38 -13.58
N HIS A 51 6.66 8.59 -12.33
CA HIS A 51 7.38 8.18 -11.12
C HIS A 51 6.46 7.94 -9.91
N ALA A 52 6.71 6.89 -9.15
CA ALA A 52 5.89 6.51 -8.00
C ALA A 52 6.56 6.88 -6.65
N HIS A 53 6.58 8.17 -6.34
CA HIS A 53 7.17 8.65 -5.08
C HIS A 53 6.41 8.09 -3.86
N PRO A 54 7.08 7.52 -2.84
CA PRO A 54 6.43 6.89 -1.68
C PRO A 54 5.36 7.74 -1.01
N GLY A 55 5.67 9.00 -0.68
CA GLY A 55 4.68 9.91 -0.09
C GLY A 55 3.51 10.30 -1.00
N LEU A 56 3.62 10.13 -2.33
CA LEU A 56 2.47 10.29 -3.23
C LEU A 56 1.61 9.02 -3.22
N VAL A 57 2.25 7.85 -3.32
CA VAL A 57 1.60 6.53 -3.28
C VAL A 57 0.82 6.36 -1.97
N GLU A 58 1.41 6.68 -0.82
CA GLU A 58 0.74 6.61 0.47
C GLU A 58 -0.54 7.46 0.49
N ARG A 59 -0.47 8.72 0.04
CA ARG A 59 -1.62 9.63 0.03
C ARG A 59 -2.74 9.15 -0.89
N ILE A 60 -2.41 8.56 -2.03
CA ILE A 60 -3.39 8.00 -2.97
C ILE A 60 -4.01 6.72 -2.37
N ALA A 61 -3.18 5.82 -1.85
CA ALA A 61 -3.63 4.57 -1.23
C ALA A 61 -4.54 4.83 -0.02
N ARG A 62 -4.19 5.79 0.85
CA ARG A 62 -5.04 6.18 2.00
C ARG A 62 -6.41 6.66 1.53
N LYS A 63 -6.46 7.53 0.51
CA LYS A 63 -7.74 7.99 -0.07
C LYS A 63 -8.58 6.85 -0.65
N HIS A 64 -7.95 5.86 -1.30
CA HIS A 64 -8.67 4.68 -1.79
C HIS A 64 -9.29 3.90 -0.63
N LEU A 65 -8.55 3.70 0.46
CA LEU A 65 -9.04 2.98 1.64
C LEU A 65 -10.16 3.73 2.37
N GLU A 66 -10.04 5.06 2.49
CA GLU A 66 -11.09 5.92 3.06
C GLU A 66 -12.39 5.83 2.25
N VAL A 67 -12.30 5.89 0.91
CA VAL A 67 -13.48 5.75 0.03
C VAL A 67 -14.09 4.36 0.14
N LEU A 68 -13.26 3.30 0.15
CA LEU A 68 -13.74 1.93 0.31
C LEU A 68 -14.38 1.73 1.69
N ALA A 69 -13.85 2.35 2.74
CA ALA A 69 -14.39 2.29 4.10
C ALA A 69 -15.76 2.97 4.17
N LEU A 70 -15.88 4.16 3.59
CA LEU A 70 -17.16 4.87 3.50
C LEU A 70 -18.24 4.02 2.82
N VAL A 71 -17.92 3.43 1.66
CA VAL A 71 -18.85 2.59 0.91
C VAL A 71 -19.22 1.31 1.68
N ALA A 72 -18.30 0.75 2.48
CA ALA A 72 -18.59 -0.39 3.34
C ALA A 72 -19.56 0.00 4.47
N SER A 73 -19.41 1.18 5.08
CA SER A 73 -20.32 1.70 6.10
C SER A 73 -21.72 2.02 5.57
N GLU A 74 -21.85 2.46 4.31
CA GLU A 74 -23.15 2.73 3.68
C GLU A 74 -23.94 1.44 3.31
N ARG A 75 -23.26 0.29 3.28
CA ARG A 75 -23.85 -1.01 2.93
C ARG A 75 -24.16 -1.91 4.14
N GLY A 76 -23.78 -1.49 5.35
CA GLY A 76 -24.09 -2.16 6.62
C GLY A 76 -25.37 -1.62 7.26
#